data_AF-A0A1M5HE87-F1
#
_entry.id   AF-A0A1M5HE87-F1
#
_cell.length_a   1.000
_cell.length_b   1.000
_cell.length_c   1.000
_cell.angle_alpha   90.00
_cell.angle_beta   90.00
_cell.angle_gamma   90.00
#
_symmetry.space_group_name_H-M   'P 1'
#
loop_
_entity.id
_entity.type
_entity.pdbx_description
1 polymer ?
#
loop_
_entity_poly.entity_id
_entity_poly.type
_entity_poly.pdbx_seq_one_letter_code
_entity_poly.pdbx_strand_id
1 'polypeptide(L)'
;MKRKVIYILFSILFLQSCQNKDKSQLENNSIDKVDLDEKSDLSNDSKEQITLVKGFMKWYINNMDMLGKFDVIGGGPMDAKENEEVENYYVDFKEAEKYILELKRSGFLTDNLLKNEEKSFLEADKYYKENPENDGPPYGFDYDHFFLTQEAFEEDLLNIDKSKYVVNQKDDFNSEVTFVLPISGSYKYSLKKIGTKWFIEKIESVMK
;
A
#
# COMPACT_ATOMS: atom_id res chain seq x y z
N MET A 1 -31.20 -29.30 -8.13
CA MET A 1 -31.90 -29.40 -6.82
C MET A 1 -31.58 -28.16 -6.01
N LYS A 2 -32.59 -27.37 -5.62
CA LYS A 2 -32.43 -26.09 -4.91
C LYS A 2 -32.33 -26.35 -3.41
N ARG A 3 -31.21 -26.01 -2.76
CA ARG A 3 -31.09 -26.02 -1.29
C ARG A 3 -31.47 -24.65 -0.75
N LYS A 4 -32.47 -24.63 0.13
CA LYS A 4 -33.03 -23.44 0.78
C LYS A 4 -32.14 -23.05 1.96
N VAL A 5 -31.74 -21.79 2.01
CA VAL A 5 -31.06 -21.16 3.16
C VAL A 5 -32.12 -20.72 4.17
N ILE A 6 -31.95 -21.10 5.44
CA ILE A 6 -32.80 -20.69 6.56
C ILE A 6 -32.01 -19.65 7.36
N TYR A 7 -32.51 -18.41 7.41
CA TYR A 7 -32.03 -17.36 8.30
C TYR A 7 -32.88 -17.38 9.58
N ILE A 8 -32.25 -17.53 10.73
CA ILE A 8 -32.89 -17.34 12.03
C ILE A 8 -32.45 -15.97 12.58
N LEU A 9 -33.38 -15.01 12.54
CA LEU A 9 -33.30 -13.77 13.29
C LEU A 9 -33.55 -14.07 14.77
N PHE A 10 -32.62 -13.66 15.64
CA PHE A 10 -32.89 -13.47 17.06
C PHE A 10 -32.86 -11.98 17.38
N SER A 11 -34.04 -11.36 17.37
CA SER A 11 -34.31 -10.08 18.04
C SER A 11 -34.55 -10.37 19.51
N ILE A 12 -33.73 -9.83 20.40
CA ILE A 12 -34.04 -9.73 21.83
C ILE A 12 -34.13 -8.25 22.18
N LEU A 13 -35.36 -7.77 22.22
CA LEU A 13 -35.76 -6.54 22.90
C LEU A 13 -35.99 -6.88 24.37
N PHE A 14 -35.25 -6.25 25.28
CA PHE A 14 -35.68 -6.10 26.67
C PHE A 14 -35.93 -4.63 26.97
N LEU A 15 -37.20 -4.35 27.25
CA LEU A 15 -37.71 -3.09 27.74
C LEU A 15 -37.60 -3.02 29.27
N GLN A 16 -37.23 -1.82 29.72
CA GLN A 16 -37.68 -1.09 30.92
C GLN A 16 -37.32 -1.61 32.32
N SER A 17 -36.68 -0.74 33.12
CA SER A 17 -37.42 -0.02 34.16
C SER A 17 -36.64 1.19 34.66
N CYS A 18 -37.21 2.38 34.47
CA CYS A 18 -36.88 3.58 35.22
C CYS A 18 -37.53 3.48 36.60
N GLN A 19 -36.75 3.62 37.67
CA GLN A 19 -37.29 4.08 38.95
C GLN A 19 -36.73 5.47 39.25
N ASN A 20 -37.65 6.44 39.19
CA ASN A 20 -37.46 7.81 39.60
C ASN A 20 -37.65 7.89 41.13
N LYS A 21 -36.69 8.47 41.86
CA LYS A 21 -36.92 9.07 43.17
C LYS A 21 -36.15 10.38 43.25
N ASP A 22 -36.88 11.47 43.07
CA ASP A 22 -36.45 12.81 43.45
C ASP A 22 -36.39 12.94 44.98
N LYS A 23 -35.32 13.56 45.50
CA LYS A 23 -35.43 14.85 46.22
C LYS A 23 -34.07 15.42 46.68
N SER A 24 -33.82 16.62 46.15
CA SER A 24 -33.30 17.84 46.80
C SER A 24 -31.85 17.92 47.32
N GLN A 25 -31.13 18.84 46.65
CA GLN A 25 -30.14 19.84 47.13
C GLN A 25 -28.88 19.28 47.82
N LEU A 26 -27.66 19.63 47.42
CA LEU A 26 -27.12 20.99 47.31
C LEU A 26 -25.84 20.95 46.44
N GLU A 27 -25.55 22.09 45.80
CA GLU A 27 -24.42 22.36 44.90
C GLU A 27 -23.07 21.83 45.37
N ASN A 28 -22.32 21.23 44.44
CA ASN A 28 -20.86 21.31 44.42
C ASN A 28 -20.38 21.20 42.96
N ASN A 29 -19.57 22.19 42.58
CA ASN A 29 -18.84 22.32 41.33
C ASN A 29 -18.25 21.00 40.84
N SER A 30 -18.38 20.72 39.53
CA SER A 30 -17.28 20.23 38.67
C SER A 30 -17.77 19.77 37.29
N ILE A 31 -16.97 20.17 36.29
CA ILE A 31 -16.83 19.59 34.95
C ILE A 31 -17.87 20.04 33.93
N ASP A 32 -17.55 21.15 33.27
CA ASP A 32 -18.03 21.43 31.93
C ASP A 32 -17.77 20.21 31.04
N LYS A 33 -18.82 19.80 30.34
CA LYS A 33 -18.80 18.80 29.29
C LYS A 33 -17.74 19.21 28.27
N VAL A 34 -16.64 18.47 28.24
CA VAL A 34 -15.79 18.41 27.05
C VAL A 34 -16.61 17.68 26.00
N ASP A 35 -17.18 18.45 25.08
CA ASP A 35 -17.71 17.93 23.83
C ASP A 35 -16.58 17.15 23.15
N LEU A 36 -16.78 15.83 23.07
CA LEU A 36 -16.04 14.92 22.23
C LEU A 36 -16.44 15.20 20.77
N ASP A 37 -15.85 16.24 20.22
CA ASP A 37 -15.71 16.42 18.78
C ASP A 37 -14.24 16.77 18.52
N GLU A 38 -13.38 15.81 18.83
CA GLU A 38 -11.96 15.84 18.44
C GLU A 38 -11.88 15.53 16.94
N LYS A 39 -12.27 16.52 16.14
CA LYS A 39 -11.76 16.67 14.78
C LYS A 39 -10.25 16.87 14.97
N SER A 40 -9.49 15.79 14.89
CA SER A 40 -8.04 15.88 14.95
C SER A 40 -7.60 16.80 13.81
N ASP A 41 -7.20 18.02 14.18
CA ASP A 41 -6.61 18.96 13.24
C ASP A 41 -5.26 18.35 12.86
N LEU A 42 -5.28 17.51 11.82
CA LEU A 42 -4.06 17.03 11.16
C LEU A 42 -3.20 18.26 10.90
N SER A 43 -2.01 18.30 11.50
CA SER A 43 -1.03 19.35 11.24
C SER A 43 -0.83 19.47 9.72
N ASN A 44 -0.50 20.67 9.24
CA ASN A 44 -0.27 20.86 7.80
C ASN A 44 0.80 19.90 7.24
N ASP A 45 1.81 19.57 8.04
CA ASP A 45 2.82 18.56 7.70
C ASP A 45 2.17 17.20 7.46
N SER A 46 1.32 16.74 8.39
CA SER A 46 0.57 15.48 8.27
C SER A 46 -0.24 15.39 6.97
N LYS A 47 -0.79 16.52 6.51
CA LYS A 47 -1.55 16.58 5.25
C LYS A 47 -0.64 16.42 4.03
N GLU A 48 0.55 17.02 4.04
CA GLU A 48 1.52 16.91 2.93
C GLU A 48 1.99 15.46 2.76
N GLN A 49 2.32 14.78 3.86
CA GLN A 49 2.80 13.39 3.81
C GLN A 49 1.71 12.41 3.36
N ILE A 50 0.48 12.57 3.84
CA ILE A 50 -0.67 11.77 3.35
C ILE A 50 -0.90 12.05 1.87
N THR A 51 -0.82 13.32 1.45
CA THR A 51 -1.02 13.71 0.04
C THR A 51 0.04 13.09 -0.86
N LEU A 52 1.31 13.05 -0.44
CA LEU A 52 2.38 12.38 -1.15
C LEU A 52 2.08 10.89 -1.34
N VAL A 53 1.75 10.19 -0.25
CA VAL A 53 1.50 8.74 -0.26
C VAL A 53 0.29 8.39 -1.14
N LYS A 54 -0.81 9.14 -1.01
CA LYS A 54 -1.97 9.01 -1.92
C LYS A 54 -1.60 9.32 -3.37
N GLY A 55 -0.81 10.37 -3.58
CA GLY A 55 -0.37 10.81 -4.90
C GLY A 55 0.42 9.71 -5.61
N PHE A 56 1.37 9.08 -4.92
CA PHE A 56 2.14 7.96 -5.45
C PHE A 56 1.24 6.80 -5.82
N MET A 57 0.38 6.33 -4.91
CA MET A 57 -0.49 5.19 -5.18
C MET A 57 -1.46 5.46 -6.34
N LYS A 58 -2.02 6.67 -6.43
CA LYS A 58 -2.85 7.09 -7.57
C LYS A 58 -2.05 7.17 -8.87
N TRP A 59 -0.81 7.65 -8.82
CA TRP A 59 0.05 7.67 -9.98
C TRP A 59 0.36 6.24 -10.43
N TYR A 60 0.76 5.37 -9.51
CA TYR A 60 1.16 4.00 -9.79
C TYR A 60 0.04 3.23 -10.49
N ILE A 61 -1.17 3.19 -9.91
CA ILE A 61 -2.31 2.48 -10.52
C ILE A 61 -2.68 3.02 -11.91
N ASN A 62 -2.58 4.33 -12.13
CA ASN A 62 -2.86 4.93 -13.43
C ASN A 62 -1.75 4.69 -14.47
N ASN A 63 -0.59 4.19 -14.04
CA ASN A 63 0.58 3.96 -14.88
C ASN A 63 1.00 2.48 -14.94
N MET A 64 0.33 1.56 -14.23
CA MET A 64 0.68 0.13 -14.24
C MET A 64 0.70 -0.45 -15.66
N ASP A 65 -0.32 -0.17 -16.49
CA ASP A 65 -0.34 -0.61 -17.90
C ASP A 65 0.82 -0.07 -18.74
N MET A 66 1.38 1.10 -18.37
CA MET A 66 2.53 1.68 -19.05
C MET A 66 3.83 1.05 -18.53
N LEU A 67 3.95 0.92 -17.22
CA LEU A 67 5.09 0.30 -16.55
C LEU A 67 5.25 -1.17 -16.97
N GLY A 68 4.14 -1.91 -17.09
CA GLY A 68 4.13 -3.31 -17.52
C GLY A 68 4.42 -3.53 -19.00
N LYS A 69 4.62 -2.47 -19.81
CA LYS A 69 5.13 -2.59 -21.20
C LYS A 69 6.64 -2.63 -21.26
N PHE A 70 7.32 -2.33 -20.16
CA PHE A 70 8.75 -2.59 -20.05
C PHE A 70 8.87 -4.06 -19.67
N ASP A 71 9.18 -4.91 -20.65
CA ASP A 71 9.37 -6.34 -20.45
C ASP A 71 10.71 -6.57 -19.72
N VAL A 72 10.76 -6.18 -18.45
CA VAL A 72 11.96 -6.23 -17.60
C VAL A 72 12.46 -7.67 -17.45
N ILE A 73 11.52 -8.62 -17.35
CA ILE A 73 11.81 -10.05 -17.35
C ILE A 73 11.42 -10.62 -18.71
N GLY A 74 12.42 -11.11 -19.44
CA GLY A 74 12.23 -11.85 -20.68
C GLY A 74 12.35 -13.35 -20.50
N GLY A 75 11.95 -14.09 -21.52
CA GLY A 75 11.92 -15.55 -21.53
C GLY A 75 10.64 -16.11 -20.89
N GLY A 76 10.69 -17.40 -20.55
CA GLY A 76 9.56 -18.12 -20.00
C GLY A 76 8.37 -18.26 -20.96
N PRO A 77 7.24 -18.77 -20.47
CA PRO A 77 6.14 -19.21 -21.33
C PRO A 77 5.45 -18.07 -22.08
N MET A 78 5.57 -16.83 -21.59
CA MET A 78 4.95 -15.65 -22.21
C MET A 78 5.67 -15.24 -23.51
N ASP A 79 6.98 -15.48 -23.60
CA ASP A 79 7.80 -15.14 -24.78
C ASP A 79 7.94 -16.29 -25.78
N ALA A 80 7.42 -17.47 -25.42
CA ALA A 80 7.51 -18.66 -26.25
C ALA A 80 6.69 -18.52 -27.54
N LYS A 81 7.36 -18.67 -28.69
CA LYS A 81 6.66 -18.78 -29.98
C LYS A 81 6.17 -20.20 -30.21
N GLU A 82 5.14 -20.32 -31.04
CA GLU A 82 4.59 -21.62 -31.42
C GLU A 82 5.70 -22.50 -32.05
N ASN A 83 5.97 -23.65 -31.42
CA ASN A 83 7.01 -24.62 -31.80
C ASN A 83 8.48 -24.24 -31.50
N GLU A 84 8.73 -23.23 -30.66
CA GLU A 84 10.07 -22.95 -30.10
C GLU A 84 10.19 -23.51 -28.67
N GLU A 85 11.40 -23.91 -28.27
CA GLU A 85 11.66 -24.23 -26.86
C GLU A 85 11.59 -22.97 -26.02
N VAL A 86 11.01 -23.08 -24.82
CA VAL A 86 10.84 -21.94 -23.91
C VAL A 86 12.21 -21.51 -23.37
N GLU A 87 12.59 -20.26 -23.62
CA GLU A 87 13.85 -19.70 -23.10
C GLU A 87 13.79 -19.55 -21.57
N ASN A 88 14.94 -19.69 -20.90
CA ASN A 88 15.04 -19.41 -19.46
C ASN A 88 14.85 -17.92 -19.18
N TYR A 89 14.35 -17.60 -18.00
CA TYR A 89 14.21 -16.22 -17.56
C TYR A 89 15.54 -15.48 -17.58
N TYR A 90 15.47 -14.21 -17.92
CA TYR A 90 16.58 -13.28 -17.82
C TYR A 90 16.05 -11.87 -17.58
N VAL A 91 16.90 -10.97 -17.12
CA VAL A 91 16.56 -9.55 -16.99
C VAL A 91 17.02 -8.80 -18.23
N ASP A 92 16.09 -8.14 -18.92
CA ASP A 92 16.44 -7.14 -19.94
C ASP A 92 16.77 -5.82 -19.24
N PHE A 93 18.08 -5.59 -19.01
CA PHE A 93 18.54 -4.36 -18.36
C PHE A 93 18.24 -3.08 -19.14
N LYS A 94 17.97 -3.14 -20.45
CA LYS A 94 17.55 -1.95 -21.21
C LYS A 94 16.11 -1.60 -20.90
N GLU A 95 15.23 -2.59 -20.80
CA GLU A 95 13.84 -2.34 -20.37
C GLU A 95 13.78 -1.98 -18.88
N ALA A 96 14.61 -2.60 -18.04
CA ALA A 96 14.78 -2.24 -16.64
C ALA A 96 15.17 -0.77 -16.44
N GLU A 97 16.12 -0.27 -17.24
CA GLU A 97 16.54 1.14 -17.19
C GLU A 97 15.37 2.08 -17.53
N LYS A 98 14.56 1.74 -18.53
CA LYS A 98 13.36 2.53 -18.89
C LYS A 98 12.32 2.51 -17.76
N TYR A 99 12.07 1.34 -17.17
CA TYR A 99 11.17 1.17 -16.04
C TYR A 99 11.58 2.06 -14.85
N ILE A 100 12.86 2.01 -14.45
CA ILE A 100 13.41 2.84 -13.37
C ILE A 100 13.32 4.33 -13.72
N LEU A 101 13.59 4.70 -14.97
CA LEU A 101 13.51 6.08 -15.42
C LEU A 101 12.08 6.63 -15.30
N GLU A 102 11.06 5.84 -15.62
CA GLU A 102 9.66 6.26 -15.44
C GLU A 102 9.25 6.36 -13.98
N LEU A 103 9.66 5.40 -13.15
CA LEU A 103 9.50 5.50 -11.69
C LEU A 103 10.17 6.77 -11.13
N LYS A 104 11.35 7.12 -11.63
CA LYS A 104 12.04 8.36 -11.26
C LYS A 104 11.28 9.61 -11.71
N ARG A 105 10.75 9.61 -12.93
CA ARG A 105 9.95 10.72 -13.50
C ARG A 105 8.66 10.97 -12.74
N SER A 106 8.13 9.96 -12.04
CA SER A 106 6.97 10.11 -11.15
C SER A 106 7.15 11.21 -10.10
N GLY A 107 8.39 11.43 -9.65
CA GLY A 107 8.74 12.43 -8.64
C GLY A 107 8.33 12.08 -7.21
N PHE A 108 7.86 10.86 -6.95
CA PHE A 108 7.45 10.42 -5.61
C PHE A 108 8.55 9.70 -4.82
N LEU A 109 9.48 9.07 -5.52
CA LEU A 109 10.42 8.11 -4.95
C LEU A 109 11.80 8.74 -4.78
N THR A 110 12.50 8.33 -3.72
CA THR A 110 13.91 8.70 -3.53
C THR A 110 14.82 7.89 -4.46
N ASP A 111 15.98 8.45 -4.81
CA ASP A 111 17.02 7.70 -5.53
C ASP A 111 17.47 6.44 -4.77
N ASN A 112 17.36 6.42 -3.44
CA ASN A 112 17.73 5.24 -2.65
C ASN A 112 16.73 4.09 -2.84
N LEU A 113 15.43 4.39 -2.85
CA LEU A 113 14.41 3.39 -3.14
C LEU A 113 14.57 2.83 -4.55
N LEU A 114 14.82 3.68 -5.54
CA LEU A 114 15.04 3.26 -6.93
C LEU A 114 16.30 2.38 -7.07
N LYS A 115 17.38 2.68 -6.35
CA LYS A 115 18.57 1.81 -6.31
C LYS A 115 18.30 0.43 -5.72
N ASN A 116 17.39 0.33 -4.76
CA ASN A 116 16.99 -0.97 -4.21
C ASN A 116 16.22 -1.78 -5.25
N GLU A 117 15.41 -1.11 -6.07
CA GLU A 117 14.72 -1.75 -7.20
C GLU A 117 15.71 -2.18 -8.29
N GLU A 118 16.65 -1.35 -8.69
CA GLU A 118 17.74 -1.76 -9.60
C GLU A 118 18.52 -2.97 -9.05
N LYS A 119 18.70 -3.03 -7.73
CA LYS A 119 19.38 -4.13 -7.06
C LYS A 119 18.57 -5.43 -7.09
N SER A 120 17.23 -5.39 -7.00
CA SER A 120 16.41 -6.59 -7.14
C SER A 120 16.57 -7.21 -8.54
N PHE A 121 16.69 -6.37 -9.57
CA PHE A 121 16.95 -6.81 -10.94
C PHE A 121 18.31 -7.50 -11.08
N LEU A 122 19.36 -6.95 -10.47
CA LEU A 122 20.68 -7.58 -10.45
C LEU A 122 20.68 -8.92 -9.70
N GLU A 123 19.94 -9.00 -8.60
CA GLU A 123 19.80 -10.23 -7.81
C GLU A 123 19.04 -11.30 -8.58
N ALA A 124 17.98 -10.95 -9.29
CA ALA A 124 17.21 -11.86 -10.14
C ALA A 124 18.02 -12.35 -11.35
N ASP A 125 18.70 -11.46 -12.07
CA ASP A 125 19.58 -11.85 -13.19
C ASP A 125 20.67 -12.83 -12.75
N LYS A 126 21.28 -12.57 -11.58
CA LYS A 126 22.23 -13.50 -10.98
C LYS A 126 21.57 -14.84 -10.67
N TYR A 127 20.38 -14.82 -10.07
CA TYR A 127 19.63 -16.03 -9.74
C TYR A 127 19.32 -16.87 -10.98
N TYR A 128 18.80 -16.28 -12.06
CA TYR A 128 18.44 -17.01 -13.29
C TYR A 128 19.66 -17.60 -14.01
N LYS A 129 20.83 -16.95 -13.92
CA LYS A 129 22.08 -17.51 -14.44
C LYS A 129 22.57 -18.70 -13.64
N GLU A 130 22.38 -18.68 -12.33
CA GLU A 130 22.76 -19.77 -11.42
C GLU A 130 21.73 -20.91 -11.39
N ASN A 131 20.45 -20.59 -11.64
CA ASN A 131 19.31 -21.49 -11.58
C ASN A 131 18.42 -21.26 -12.83
N PRO A 132 18.81 -21.80 -14.00
CA PRO A 132 18.02 -21.61 -15.21
C PRO A 132 16.64 -22.24 -15.05
N GLU A 133 15.62 -21.40 -15.08
CA GLU A 133 14.22 -21.78 -14.96
C GLU A 133 13.39 -21.03 -16.00
N ASN A 134 12.31 -21.65 -16.45
CA ASN A 134 11.45 -21.14 -17.53
C ASN A 134 9.97 -21.51 -17.31
N ASP A 135 9.61 -21.91 -16.10
CA ASP A 135 8.26 -22.30 -15.70
C ASP A 135 7.88 -21.58 -14.41
N GLY A 136 6.59 -21.31 -14.24
CA GLY A 136 6.05 -20.57 -13.10
C GLY A 136 6.42 -19.08 -13.07
N PRO A 137 6.05 -18.36 -12.01
CA PRO A 137 6.41 -16.96 -11.83
C PRO A 137 7.95 -16.79 -11.71
N PRO A 138 8.55 -15.77 -12.35
CA PRO A 138 9.98 -15.52 -12.23
C PRO A 138 10.38 -15.22 -10.78
N TYR A 139 11.48 -15.80 -10.30
CA TYR A 139 11.99 -15.55 -8.95
C TYR A 139 12.07 -14.05 -8.64
N GLY A 140 11.42 -13.64 -7.55
CA GLY A 140 11.47 -12.27 -7.07
C GLY A 140 10.57 -11.30 -7.81
N PHE A 141 9.75 -11.75 -8.78
CA PHE A 141 8.75 -10.96 -9.50
C PHE A 141 7.35 -11.60 -9.44
N ASP A 142 7.13 -12.47 -8.46
CA ASP A 142 5.86 -13.13 -8.21
C ASP A 142 4.88 -12.27 -7.38
N TYR A 143 5.23 -11.01 -7.10
CA TYR A 143 4.46 -10.03 -6.33
C TYR A 143 4.76 -8.60 -6.78
N ASP A 144 3.88 -7.65 -6.44
CA ASP A 144 4.11 -6.22 -6.71
C ASP A 144 5.14 -5.63 -5.74
N HIS A 145 6.21 -4.99 -6.22
CA HIS A 145 7.29 -4.48 -5.36
C HIS A 145 6.94 -3.22 -4.55
N PHE A 146 5.88 -2.50 -4.91
CA PHE A 146 5.44 -1.26 -4.24
C PHE A 146 4.23 -1.50 -3.32
N PHE A 147 3.57 -2.64 -3.44
CA PHE A 147 2.50 -3.13 -2.58
C PHE A 147 2.82 -4.47 -1.90
N LEU A 148 4.01 -5.02 -2.11
CA LEU A 148 4.54 -6.21 -1.45
C LEU A 148 3.52 -7.35 -1.31
N THR A 149 2.76 -7.61 -2.37
CA THR A 149 1.59 -8.50 -2.36
C THR A 149 1.35 -9.16 -3.72
N GLN A 150 0.75 -10.35 -3.70
CA GLN A 150 0.22 -11.03 -4.89
C GLN A 150 -1.30 -10.81 -5.04
N GLU A 151 -1.94 -10.27 -4.00
CA GLU A 151 -3.39 -10.03 -3.97
C GLU A 151 -3.76 -8.82 -4.84
N ALA A 152 -4.95 -8.86 -5.43
CA ALA A 152 -5.49 -7.75 -6.22
C ALA A 152 -5.75 -6.52 -5.31
N PHE A 153 -4.86 -5.54 -5.34
CA PHE A 153 -4.93 -4.33 -4.51
C PHE A 153 -5.60 -3.16 -5.24
N GLU A 154 -5.86 -3.29 -6.54
CA GLU A 154 -6.38 -2.22 -7.41
C GLU A 154 -7.76 -1.74 -6.95
N GLU A 155 -8.61 -2.65 -6.48
CA GLU A 155 -9.94 -2.31 -5.93
C GLU A 155 -9.85 -1.45 -4.66
N ASP A 156 -8.84 -1.68 -3.82
CA ASP A 156 -8.60 -0.85 -2.64
C ASP A 156 -8.16 0.57 -3.04
N LEU A 157 -7.37 0.69 -4.10
CA LEU A 157 -6.88 1.97 -4.59
C LEU A 157 -7.97 2.87 -5.19
N LEU A 158 -9.09 2.30 -5.66
CA LEU A 158 -10.26 3.08 -6.08
C LEU A 158 -10.87 3.90 -4.92
N ASN A 159 -10.67 3.46 -3.67
CA ASN A 159 -11.21 4.11 -2.48
C ASN A 159 -10.12 4.73 -1.58
N ILE A 160 -8.92 4.92 -2.11
CA ILE A 160 -7.75 5.42 -1.40
C ILE A 160 -7.98 6.72 -0.63
N ASP A 161 -8.88 7.59 -1.11
CA ASP A 161 -9.19 8.84 -0.43
C ASP A 161 -9.91 8.64 0.90
N LYS A 162 -10.64 7.53 1.05
CA LYS A 162 -11.40 7.13 2.24
C LYS A 162 -10.59 6.27 3.21
N SER A 163 -9.43 5.78 2.80
CA SER A 163 -8.55 4.98 3.66
C SER A 163 -8.10 5.79 4.88
N LYS A 164 -7.89 5.10 5.99
CA LYS A 164 -7.36 5.70 7.22
C LYS A 164 -5.84 5.72 7.14
N TYR A 165 -5.26 6.90 7.42
CA TYR A 165 -3.82 7.13 7.46
C TYR A 165 -3.42 7.57 8.86
N VAL A 166 -2.29 7.06 9.34
CA VAL A 166 -1.65 7.52 10.57
C VAL A 166 -0.25 8.02 10.20
N VAL A 167 0.01 9.28 10.52
CA VAL A 167 1.32 9.90 10.33
C VAL A 167 2.08 9.83 11.64
N ASN A 168 3.32 9.34 11.58
CA ASN A 168 4.26 9.33 12.68
C ASN A 168 5.49 10.17 12.29
N GLN A 169 5.43 11.47 12.60
CA GLN A 169 6.56 12.38 12.39
C GLN A 169 7.70 11.99 13.33
N LYS A 170 8.89 11.70 12.78
CA LYS A 170 10.08 11.35 13.59
C LYS A 170 10.91 12.59 13.92
N ASP A 171 11.14 13.43 12.92
CA ASP A 171 11.87 14.69 12.99
C ASP A 171 11.52 15.54 11.76
N ASP A 172 12.13 16.71 11.58
CA ASP A 172 11.82 17.63 10.47
C ASP A 172 12.06 17.04 9.06
N PHE A 173 12.84 15.97 8.96
CA PHE A 173 13.30 15.36 7.71
C PHE A 173 12.78 13.93 7.51
N ASN A 174 12.26 13.28 8.54
CA ASN A 174 11.82 11.90 8.49
C ASN A 174 10.41 11.73 9.07
N SER A 175 9.57 10.98 8.36
CA SER A 175 8.22 10.64 8.82
C SER A 175 7.88 9.21 8.37
N GLU A 176 6.92 8.59 9.03
CA GLU A 176 6.30 7.35 8.56
C GLU A 176 4.82 7.58 8.34
N VAL A 177 4.25 6.98 7.30
CA VAL A 177 2.80 6.96 7.07
C VAL A 177 2.35 5.52 7.04
N THR A 178 1.45 5.15 7.94
CA THR A 178 0.82 3.83 7.94
C THR A 178 -0.62 3.91 7.46
N PHE A 179 -1.05 2.91 6.72
CA PHE A 179 -2.41 2.79 6.19
C PHE A 179 -2.77 1.33 5.97
N VAL A 180 -4.07 1.09 5.75
CA VAL A 180 -4.61 -0.25 5.49
C VAL A 180 -5.33 -0.23 4.16
N LEU A 181 -5.00 -1.19 3.32
CA LEU A 181 -5.75 -1.59 2.14
C LEU A 181 -6.51 -2.89 2.49
N PRO A 182 -7.85 -2.86 2.54
CA PRO A 182 -8.66 -3.98 3.03
C PRO A 182 -8.34 -5.37 2.44
N ILE A 183 -7.97 -5.45 1.17
CA ILE A 183 -7.64 -6.68 0.45
C ILE A 183 -6.18 -7.04 0.65
N SER A 184 -5.26 -6.08 0.41
CA SER A 184 -3.84 -6.40 0.30
C SER A 184 -3.04 -6.25 1.60
N GLY A 185 -3.61 -5.63 2.64
CA GLY A 185 -3.04 -5.63 3.98
C GLY A 185 -2.67 -4.25 4.53
N SER A 186 -1.72 -4.23 5.45
CA SER A 186 -1.29 -3.00 6.13
C SER A 186 0.10 -2.59 5.67
N TYR A 187 0.31 -1.29 5.47
CA TYR A 187 1.53 -0.74 4.90
C TYR A 187 2.13 0.33 5.78
N LYS A 188 3.45 0.45 5.70
CA LYS A 188 4.22 1.58 6.25
C LYS A 188 5.14 2.12 5.19
N TYR A 189 4.95 3.38 4.85
CA TYR A 189 5.81 4.11 3.93
C TYR A 189 6.67 5.07 4.75
N SER A 190 7.97 4.82 4.77
CA SER A 190 8.95 5.74 5.37
C SER A 190 9.23 6.85 4.36
N LEU A 191 9.16 8.09 4.83
CA LEU A 191 9.30 9.30 4.03
C LEU A 191 10.51 10.09 4.46
N LYS A 192 11.15 10.74 3.48
CA LYS A 192 12.30 11.60 3.68
C LYS A 192 12.09 12.96 3.00
N LYS A 193 12.38 14.03 3.72
CA LYS A 193 12.37 15.40 3.19
C LYS A 193 13.72 15.72 2.57
N ILE A 194 13.73 16.05 1.27
CA ILE A 194 14.94 16.46 0.54
C ILE A 194 14.68 17.89 0.05
N GLY A 195 15.45 18.84 0.60
CA GLY A 195 15.15 20.26 0.44
C GLY A 195 13.79 20.59 1.06
N THR A 196 12.85 21.05 0.25
CA THR A 196 11.51 21.44 0.72
C THR A 196 10.42 20.42 0.43
N LYS A 197 10.75 19.25 -0.16
CA LYS A 197 9.76 18.26 -0.62
C LYS A 197 9.95 16.92 0.06
N TRP A 198 8.85 16.22 0.31
CA TRP A 198 8.85 14.84 0.81
C TRP A 198 8.90 13.83 -0.34
N PHE A 199 9.54 12.69 -0.08
CA PHE A 199 9.68 11.55 -0.98
C PHE A 199 9.52 10.24 -0.20
N ILE A 200 9.12 9.17 -0.89
CA ILE A 200 9.06 7.83 -0.32
C ILE A 200 10.46 7.22 -0.36
N GLU A 201 10.96 6.86 0.81
CA GLU A 201 12.31 6.30 1.05
C GLU A 201 12.28 4.79 1.19
N LYS A 202 11.23 4.24 1.81
CA LYS A 202 11.09 2.80 2.02
C LYS A 202 9.62 2.40 2.08
N ILE A 203 9.31 1.23 1.52
CA ILE A 203 7.99 0.61 1.58
C ILE A 203 8.12 -0.69 2.37
N GLU A 204 7.19 -0.92 3.30
CA GLU A 204 7.15 -2.11 4.13
C GLU A 204 5.71 -2.59 4.27
N SER A 205 5.51 -3.91 4.19
CA SER A 205 4.29 -4.56 4.64
C SER A 205 4.36 -4.71 6.15
N VAL A 206 3.29 -4.32 6.83
CA VAL A 206 3.16 -4.45 8.28
C VAL A 206 2.26 -5.66 8.53
N MET A 207 2.89 -6.80 8.79
CA MET A 207 2.15 -7.96 9.30
C MET A 207 1.51 -7.58 10.64
N LYS A 208 0.21 -7.85 10.78
CA LYS A 208 -0.48 -7.77 12.08
C LYS A 208 -0.06 -8.92 12.99
#